data_AF-A0A318U6J4-F1
#
_entry.id   AF-A0A318U6J4-F1
#
_cell.length_a   1.000
_cell.length_b   1.000
_cell.length_c   1.000
_cell.angle_alpha   90.00
_cell.angle_beta   90.00
_cell.angle_gamma   90.00
#
_symmetry.space_group_name_H-M   'P 1'
#
loop_
_entity.id
_entity.type
_entity.pdbx_description
1 polymer ?
#
loop_
_entity_poly.entity_id
_entity_poly.type
_entity_poly.pdbx_seq_one_letter_code
_entity_poly.pdbx_strand_id
1 'polypeptide(L)'
;MPFRAVKTTFFHLKSKYKKNTSVIFGYNGFYFFKGDISSMICDDLDTLKVLLGKRIQELRMEKGLSIRKFALIAEVEDAQLINIEKGRVDVKLQTLQKFSMAFGVEVGELFDFRHLK
;
A
#
# COMPACT_ATOMS: atom_id res chain seq x y z
N MET A 1 22.66 16.10 -40.36
CA MET A 1 23.43 15.94 -39.10
C MET A 1 22.98 14.66 -38.42
N PRO A 2 23.82 13.62 -38.28
CA PRO A 2 23.45 12.41 -37.55
C PRO A 2 23.83 12.54 -36.06
N PHE A 3 22.87 12.27 -35.17
CA PHE A 3 23.06 12.25 -33.73
C PHE A 3 24.02 11.11 -33.33
N ARG A 4 25.08 11.49 -32.60
CA ARG A 4 26.16 10.62 -32.10
C ARG A 4 25.65 9.76 -30.94
N ALA A 5 25.80 8.44 -31.03
CA ALA A 5 25.57 7.52 -29.93
C ALA A 5 26.52 7.83 -28.76
N VAL A 6 25.98 8.17 -27.59
CA VAL A 6 26.76 8.34 -26.36
C VAL A 6 26.92 6.99 -25.69
N LYS A 7 28.15 6.46 -25.71
CA LYS A 7 28.55 5.28 -24.94
C LYS A 7 28.42 5.59 -23.45
N THR A 8 27.38 5.10 -22.78
CA THR A 8 27.29 5.13 -21.32
C THR A 8 28.31 4.16 -20.74
N THR A 9 29.43 4.70 -20.28
CA THR A 9 30.41 3.99 -19.49
C THR A 9 29.86 3.79 -18.08
N PHE A 10 29.62 2.54 -17.68
CA PHE A 10 29.33 2.18 -16.30
C PHE A 10 30.60 2.41 -15.47
N PHE A 11 30.69 3.55 -14.79
CA PHE A 11 31.76 3.81 -13.83
C PHE A 11 31.43 3.13 -12.50
N HIS A 12 32.11 2.03 -12.22
CA HIS A 12 32.05 1.37 -10.91
C HIS A 12 33.05 2.05 -9.97
N LEU A 13 32.63 3.10 -9.26
CA LEU A 13 33.47 3.72 -8.23
C LEU A 13 33.41 2.84 -6.96
N LYS A 14 34.47 2.07 -6.69
CA LYS A 14 34.66 1.43 -5.38
C LYS A 14 35.04 2.52 -4.36
N SER A 15 34.04 3.08 -3.68
CA SER A 15 34.27 3.93 -2.50
C SER A 15 34.45 3.09 -1.24
N LYS A 16 35.43 3.51 -0.44
CA LYS A 16 36.17 2.76 0.57
C LYS A 16 35.59 2.92 1.99
N TYR A 17 34.27 3.07 2.15
CA TYR A 17 33.62 3.28 3.44
C TYR A 17 32.45 2.31 3.71
N LYS A 18 32.77 1.29 4.50
CA LYS A 18 31.94 0.55 5.49
C LYS A 18 30.40 0.49 5.25
N LYS A 19 29.98 -0.63 4.64
CA LYS A 19 28.69 -1.36 4.71
C LYS A 19 27.38 -0.56 4.49
N ASN A 20 26.73 -0.87 3.36
CA ASN A 20 25.29 -0.72 3.09
C ASN A 20 24.71 0.70 2.92
N THR A 21 25.24 1.50 2.02
CA THR A 21 24.48 2.63 1.44
C THR A 21 24.51 2.56 -0.07
N SER A 22 23.42 2.09 -0.66
CA SER A 22 23.18 2.11 -2.11
C SER A 22 22.56 3.46 -2.47
N VAL A 23 23.29 4.30 -3.20
CA VAL A 23 22.76 5.55 -3.76
C VAL A 23 22.07 5.22 -5.09
N ILE A 24 20.76 5.43 -5.18
CA ILE A 24 19.98 5.23 -6.41
C ILE A 24 19.84 6.58 -7.12
N PHE A 25 20.17 6.62 -8.41
CA PHE A 25 20.06 7.82 -9.24
C PHE A 25 18.76 7.77 -10.06
N GLY A 26 17.84 8.72 -9.83
CA GLY A 26 16.64 8.93 -10.63
C GLY A 26 16.61 10.31 -11.29
N TYR A 27 15.80 10.47 -12.34
CA TYR A 27 15.74 11.68 -13.18
C TYR A 27 15.35 12.99 -12.46
N ASN A 28 14.99 12.95 -11.17
CA ASN A 28 14.63 14.13 -10.37
C ASN A 28 15.12 14.01 -8.90
N GLY A 29 16.44 13.95 -8.69
CA GLY A 29 17.06 14.22 -7.39
C GLY A 29 17.58 13.01 -6.60
N PHE A 30 18.34 13.31 -5.54
CA PHE A 30 19.01 12.35 -4.65
C PHE A 30 18.12 11.97 -3.47
N TYR A 31 17.78 10.69 -3.35
CA TYR A 31 17.08 10.17 -2.17
C TYR A 31 18.09 9.45 -1.26
N PHE A 32 18.34 10.00 -0.07
CA PHE A 32 19.09 9.34 0.99
C PHE A 32 18.15 8.39 1.74
N PHE A 33 18.21 7.10 1.44
CA PHE A 33 17.48 6.07 2.18
C PHE A 33 18.38 5.50 3.28
N LYS A 34 18.04 5.74 4.55
CA LYS A 34 18.74 5.18 5.70
C LYS A 34 17.99 3.92 6.15
N GLY A 35 18.12 2.84 5.39
CA GLY A 35 17.49 1.56 5.68
C GLY A 35 17.96 0.46 4.72
N ASP A 36 18.15 -0.76 5.23
CA ASP A 36 18.51 -1.92 4.43
C ASP A 36 17.38 -2.22 3.42
N ILE A 37 17.68 -2.08 2.12
CA ILE A 37 16.72 -2.35 1.02
C ILE A 37 16.27 -3.83 1.02
N SER A 38 17.01 -4.71 1.70
CA SER A 38 16.77 -6.16 1.70
C SER A 38 15.78 -6.65 2.78
N SER A 39 15.45 -5.85 3.79
CA SER A 39 14.47 -6.26 4.84
C SER A 39 13.05 -5.74 4.58
N MET A 40 12.82 -5.08 3.44
CA MET A 40 11.60 -4.33 3.12
C MET A 40 10.81 -4.87 1.92
N ILE A 41 11.08 -6.12 1.52
CA ILE A 41 10.27 -6.84 0.54
C ILE A 41 9.88 -8.19 1.16
N CYS A 42 8.90 -8.16 2.06
CA CYS A 42 8.16 -9.35 2.50
C CYS A 42 6.77 -9.00 3.10
N ASP A 43 6.23 -7.82 2.81
CA ASP A 43 4.78 -7.64 2.97
C ASP A 43 4.14 -8.18 1.69
N ASP A 44 3.90 -9.50 1.67
CA ASP A 44 3.13 -10.12 0.59
C ASP A 44 1.83 -9.32 0.39
N LEU A 45 1.46 -9.06 -0.87
CA LEU A 45 0.25 -8.29 -1.20
C LEU A 45 -1.00 -8.89 -0.54
N ASP A 46 -0.99 -10.21 -0.30
CA ASP A 46 -2.03 -10.93 0.43
C ASP A 46 -2.08 -10.56 1.92
N THR A 47 -0.94 -10.32 2.57
CA THR A 47 -0.87 -9.82 3.95
C THR A 47 -1.51 -8.43 4.05
N LEU A 48 -1.24 -7.55 3.09
CA LEU A 48 -1.84 -6.22 3.03
C LEU A 48 -3.37 -6.29 2.86
N LYS A 49 -3.86 -7.20 1.99
CA LYS A 49 -5.31 -7.43 1.83
C LYS A 49 -5.98 -7.87 3.11
N VAL A 50 -5.35 -8.77 3.86
CA VAL A 50 -5.88 -9.25 5.15
C VAL A 50 -5.91 -8.13 6.19
N LEU A 51 -4.85 -7.32 6.28
CA LEU A 51 -4.80 -6.17 7.20
C LEU A 51 -5.88 -5.12 6.87
N LEU A 52 -6.02 -4.77 5.59
CA LEU A 52 -7.05 -3.87 5.11
C LEU A 52 -8.46 -4.41 5.42
N GLY A 53 -8.69 -5.69 5.17
CA GLY A 53 -9.96 -6.36 5.49
C GLY A 53 -10.30 -6.30 6.98
N LYS A 54 -9.32 -6.58 7.85
CA LYS A 54 -9.48 -6.45 9.31
C LYS A 54 -9.79 -5.02 9.74
N ARG A 55 -9.12 -4.02 9.15
CA ARG A 55 -9.36 -2.60 9.47
C ARG A 55 -10.78 -2.17 9.09
N ILE A 56 -11.27 -2.59 7.92
CA ILE A 56 -12.66 -2.32 7.49
C ILE A 56 -13.66 -2.99 8.43
N GLN A 57 -13.40 -4.23 8.85
CA GLN A 57 -14.25 -4.95 9.79
C GLN A 57 -14.32 -4.24 11.15
N GLU A 58 -13.19 -3.77 11.67
CA GLU A 58 -13.10 -3.03 12.92
C GLU A 58 -13.93 -1.73 12.87
N LEU A 59 -13.69 -0.87 11.87
CA LEU A 59 -14.46 0.36 11.67
C LEU A 59 -15.97 0.10 11.56
N ARG A 60 -16.34 -1.00 10.89
CA ARG A 60 -17.75 -1.42 10.80
C ARG A 60 -18.31 -1.82 12.17
N MET A 61 -17.55 -2.55 12.97
CA MET A 61 -17.96 -3.00 14.31
C MET A 61 -18.01 -1.84 15.32
N GLU A 62 -17.08 -0.89 15.26
CA GLU A 62 -17.10 0.33 16.06
C GLU A 62 -18.39 1.13 15.85
N LYS A 63 -18.89 1.17 14.61
CA LYS A 63 -20.15 1.82 14.26
C LYS A 63 -21.40 0.94 14.51
N GLY A 64 -21.24 -0.28 15.02
CA GLY A 64 -22.35 -1.21 15.26
C GLY A 64 -23.11 -1.61 13.99
N LEU A 65 -22.45 -1.59 12.83
CA LEU A 65 -23.07 -1.90 11.55
C LEU A 65 -22.99 -3.41 11.24
N SER A 66 -24.13 -3.99 10.86
CA SER A 66 -24.13 -5.33 10.27
C SER A 66 -23.53 -5.28 8.86
N ILE A 67 -23.09 -6.44 8.35
CA ILE A 67 -22.56 -6.58 6.99
C ILE A 67 -23.54 -6.00 5.97
N ARG A 68 -24.82 -6.41 6.04
CA ARG A 68 -25.88 -5.92 5.14
C ARG A 68 -26.06 -4.41 5.19
N LYS A 69 -26.06 -3.84 6.41
CA LYS A 69 -26.27 -2.41 6.60
C LYS A 69 -25.10 -1.61 6.04
N PHE A 70 -23.87 -2.05 6.28
CA PHE A 70 -22.68 -1.39 5.75
C PHE A 70 -22.56 -1.53 4.24
N ALA A 71 -22.81 -2.72 3.70
CA ALA A 71 -22.81 -2.98 2.26
C ALA A 71 -23.79 -2.07 1.51
N LEU A 72 -25.00 -1.87 2.08
CA LEU A 72 -25.98 -0.93 1.55
C LEU A 72 -25.47 0.51 1.55
N ILE A 73 -24.88 0.98 2.66
CA ILE A 73 -24.37 2.35 2.79
C ILE A 73 -23.18 2.59 1.83
N ALA A 74 -22.30 1.60 1.71
CA ALA A 74 -21.13 1.67 0.84
C ALA A 74 -21.44 1.32 -0.62
N GLU A 75 -22.70 1.00 -0.97
CA GLU A 75 -23.13 0.59 -2.30
C GLU A 75 -22.24 -0.53 -2.89
N VAL A 76 -22.05 -1.59 -2.11
CA VAL A 76 -21.35 -2.82 -2.51
C VAL A 76 -22.20 -4.04 -2.20
N GLU A 77 -21.93 -5.15 -2.87
CA GLU A 77 -22.59 -6.42 -2.56
C GLU A 77 -22.09 -7.00 -1.23
N ASP A 78 -23.00 -7.59 -0.45
CA ASP A 78 -22.70 -8.28 0.81
C ASP A 78 -21.56 -9.31 0.65
N ALA A 79 -21.62 -10.10 -0.43
CA ALA A 79 -20.63 -11.13 -0.73
C ALA A 79 -19.25 -10.53 -1.02
N GLN A 80 -19.21 -9.41 -1.74
CA GLN A 80 -17.97 -8.69 -2.01
C GLN A 80 -17.39 -8.15 -0.69
N LEU A 81 -18.19 -7.50 0.15
CA LEU A 81 -17.76 -7.01 1.45
C LEU A 81 -17.20 -8.13 2.34
N ILE A 82 -17.87 -9.28 2.42
CA ILE A 82 -17.40 -10.45 3.18
C ILE A 82 -16.04 -10.94 2.67
N ASN A 83 -15.85 -10.97 1.35
CA ASN A 83 -14.58 -11.39 0.77
C ASN A 83 -13.47 -10.37 1.01
N ILE A 84 -13.80 -9.07 0.99
CA ILE A 84 -12.86 -7.98 1.31
C ILE A 84 -12.44 -8.06 2.79
N GLU A 85 -13.38 -8.19 3.73
CA GLU A 85 -13.05 -8.28 5.16
C GLU A 85 -12.15 -9.49 5.48
N LYS A 86 -12.25 -10.56 4.67
CA LYS A 86 -11.40 -11.75 4.78
C LYS A 86 -10.09 -11.67 3.98
N GLY A 87 -9.84 -10.59 3.25
CA GLY A 87 -8.65 -10.42 2.40
C GLY A 87 -8.59 -11.35 1.19
N ARG A 88 -9.73 -11.90 0.73
CA ARG A 88 -9.79 -12.91 -0.34
C ARG A 88 -9.82 -12.33 -1.76
N VAL A 89 -10.10 -11.03 -1.88
CA VAL A 89 -10.26 -10.34 -3.17
C VAL A 89 -9.49 -9.03 -3.15
N ASP A 90 -9.02 -8.63 -4.33
CA ASP A 90 -8.41 -7.32 -4.51
C ASP A 90 -9.47 -6.22 -4.49
N VAL A 91 -9.21 -5.18 -3.70
CA VAL A 91 -10.12 -4.06 -3.56
C VAL A 91 -9.80 -3.03 -4.64
N LYS A 92 -10.81 -2.66 -5.43
CA LYS A 92 -10.68 -1.56 -6.40
C LYS A 92 -10.60 -0.22 -5.65
N LEU A 93 -9.87 0.74 -6.22
CA LEU A 93 -9.75 2.09 -5.65
C LEU A 93 -11.12 2.76 -5.44
N GLN A 94 -12.06 2.58 -6.37
CA GLN A 94 -13.44 3.07 -6.23
C GLN A 94 -14.14 2.53 -4.99
N THR A 95 -13.91 1.27 -4.64
CA THR A 95 -14.48 0.64 -3.46
C THR A 95 -13.89 1.21 -2.17
N LEU A 96 -12.59 1.51 -2.16
CA LEU A 96 -11.94 2.18 -1.02
C LEU A 96 -12.51 3.59 -0.80
N GLN A 97 -12.74 4.35 -1.88
CA GLN A 97 -13.39 5.66 -1.81
C GLN A 97 -14.80 5.55 -1.22
N LYS A 98 -15.59 4.57 -1.70
CA LYS A 98 -16.93 4.30 -1.15
C LYS A 98 -16.90 3.98 0.34
N PHE A 99 -15.94 3.17 0.80
CA PHE A 99 -15.78 2.88 2.23
C PHE A 99 -15.38 4.11 3.04
N SER A 100 -14.42 4.89 2.55
CA SER A 100 -14.01 6.16 3.18
C SER A 100 -15.21 7.10 3.32
N MET A 101 -16.04 7.24 2.28
CA MET A 101 -17.26 8.05 2.33
C MET A 101 -18.30 7.49 3.31
N ALA A 102 -18.54 6.17 3.29
CA ALA A 102 -19.47 5.50 4.20
C ALA A 102 -19.03 5.62 5.67
N PHE A 103 -17.72 5.62 5.92
CA PHE A 103 -17.15 5.82 7.24
C PHE A 103 -16.98 7.31 7.61
N GLY A 104 -16.98 8.23 6.65
CA GLY A 104 -16.71 9.64 6.90
C GLY A 104 -15.27 9.89 7.36
N VAL A 105 -14.31 9.10 6.88
CA VAL A 105 -12.87 9.16 7.22
C VAL A 105 -12.05 9.37 5.95
N GLU A 106 -10.80 9.81 6.07
CA GLU A 106 -9.92 9.88 4.91
C GLU A 106 -9.53 8.48 4.40
N VAL A 107 -9.28 8.33 3.10
CA VAL A 107 -8.87 7.04 2.51
C VAL A 107 -7.60 6.49 3.17
N GLY A 108 -6.69 7.36 3.59
CA GLY A 108 -5.46 6.97 4.29
C GLY A 108 -5.70 6.28 5.63
N GLU A 109 -6.79 6.61 6.33
CA GLU A 109 -7.14 6.01 7.63
C GLU A 109 -7.56 4.53 7.51
N LEU A 110 -7.97 4.10 6.32
CA LEU A 110 -8.26 2.70 6.03
C LEU A 110 -6.99 1.84 6.05
N PHE A 111 -5.81 2.46 5.98
CA PHE A 111 -4.50 1.81 5.98
C PHE A 111 -3.73 2.02 7.29
N ASP A 112 -4.36 2.58 8.32
CA ASP A 112 -3.74 2.65 9.64
C ASP A 112 -3.88 1.29 10.35
N PHE A 113 -2.80 0.52 10.38
CA PHE A 113 -2.76 -0.81 11.00
C PHE A 113 -2.08 -0.83 12.38
N ARG A 114 -1.63 0.32 12.89
CA ARG A 114 -0.75 0.39 14.08
C ARG A 114 -1.38 -0.16 15.37
N HIS A 115 -2.70 -0.26 15.41
CA HIS A 115 -3.49 -0.72 16.55
C HIS A 115 -4.04 -2.14 16.38
N LEU A 116 -3.92 -2.74 15.19
CA LEU A 116 -4.34 -4.11 14.95
C LEU A 116 -3.33 -5.08 15.60
N LYS A 117 -3.80 -5.86 16.56
CA LYS A 117 -3.01 -6.90 17.26
C LYS A 117 -3.05 -8.24 16.53
#